data_AF-A0A1Y1N9G5-F1
#
_entry.id   AF-A0A1Y1N9G5-F1
#
_cell.length_a   1.000
_cell.length_b   1.000
_cell.length_c   1.000
_cell.angle_alpha   90.00
_cell.angle_beta   90.00
_cell.angle_gamma   90.00
#
_symmetry.space_group_name_H-M   'P 1'
#
loop_
_entity.id
_entity.type
_entity.pdbx_description
1 polymer ?
#
loop_
_entity_poly.entity_id
_entity_poly.type
_entity_poly.pdbx_seq_one_letter_code
_entity_poly.pdbx_strand_id
1 'polypeptide(L)'
;MAEYFQRTSDKCLSNHWTENDTNWSSFFNCCTSGSMAEISWRFAKNRLADPTYLLKANIRVTENCQVCEKITANAWHMIIECPLAKEIWGLVIAWASNIWQGRRLSLVDALCGVKENNRSDILINFLTNSAKFYIYVQLITAMKNDTHPTSLRDGYLKGIKSKILITFSWHKGMNKMDSFKDQWCIGEVLCSVNRGGELKWGGVLDL
;
A
#
# COMPACT_ATOMS: atom_id res chain seq x y z
N MET A 1 -3.16 -9.36 17.04
CA MET A 1 -3.20 -10.01 15.72
C MET A 1 -4.14 -9.24 14.81
N ALA A 2 -3.79 -9.14 13.53
CA ALA A 2 -4.52 -8.61 12.37
C ALA A 2 -6.08 -8.75 12.34
N GLU A 3 -6.82 -8.10 13.24
CA GLU A 3 -8.30 -8.17 13.30
C GLU A 3 -9.01 -7.66 12.03
N TYR A 4 -8.32 -6.88 11.20
CA TYR A 4 -8.88 -6.28 9.97
C TYR A 4 -8.74 -7.17 8.73
N PHE A 5 -7.74 -8.05 8.71
CA PHE A 5 -7.51 -8.96 7.60
C PHE A 5 -8.27 -10.27 7.84
N GLN A 6 -8.72 -10.92 6.76
CA GLN A 6 -9.30 -12.26 6.90
C GLN A 6 -8.27 -13.18 7.57
N ARG A 7 -8.66 -13.89 8.63
CA ARG A 7 -7.81 -14.88 9.33
C ARG A 7 -7.33 -15.94 8.34
N THR A 8 -6.17 -15.74 7.77
CA THR A 8 -5.34 -16.81 7.20
C THR A 8 -4.63 -17.47 8.38
N SER A 9 -4.66 -18.81 8.46
CA SER A 9 -4.11 -19.60 9.57
C SER A 9 -2.82 -18.99 10.13
N ASP A 10 -2.85 -18.62 11.41
CA ASP A 10 -1.87 -17.79 12.12
C ASP A 10 -0.42 -18.33 12.15
N LYS A 11 -0.15 -19.48 11.50
CA LYS A 11 1.16 -20.14 11.47
C LYS A 11 2.21 -19.47 10.56
N CYS A 12 1.82 -18.63 9.59
CA CYS A 12 2.79 -18.06 8.63
C CYS A 12 3.35 -16.68 9.02
N LEU A 13 2.83 -16.01 10.06
CA LEU A 13 2.99 -14.56 10.19
C LEU A 13 3.61 -14.08 11.51
N SER A 14 3.83 -14.96 12.48
CA SER A 14 4.71 -14.69 13.62
C SER A 14 6.00 -15.50 13.46
N ASN A 15 7.10 -14.81 13.21
CA ASN A 15 8.48 -15.34 13.19
C ASN A 15 8.88 -16.33 12.07
N HIS A 16 7.97 -16.81 11.23
CA HIS A 16 8.29 -17.76 10.14
C HIS A 16 7.64 -17.39 8.80
N TRP A 17 7.91 -16.18 8.32
CA TRP A 17 7.59 -15.79 6.95
C TRP A 17 8.65 -16.36 6.01
N THR A 18 8.27 -17.11 4.98
CA THR A 18 9.22 -17.62 3.97
C THR A 18 8.99 -16.92 2.64
N GLU A 19 10.09 -16.52 1.99
CA GLU A 19 10.08 -15.85 0.68
C GLU A 19 9.37 -16.63 -0.44
N ASN A 20 9.16 -17.93 -0.23
CA ASN A 20 8.55 -18.84 -1.18
C ASN A 20 7.08 -18.52 -1.45
N ASP A 21 6.41 -17.84 -0.52
CA ASP A 21 4.99 -17.47 -0.64
C ASP A 21 4.80 -16.09 -1.30
N THR A 22 5.89 -15.41 -1.68
CA THR A 22 5.83 -14.06 -2.26
C THR A 22 5.65 -14.12 -3.77
N ASN A 23 4.65 -13.42 -4.29
CA ASN A 23 4.51 -13.25 -5.74
C ASN A 23 5.44 -12.13 -6.22
N TRP A 24 6.73 -12.46 -6.40
CA TRP A 24 7.76 -11.48 -6.76
C TRP A 24 7.42 -10.65 -7.99
N SER A 25 6.80 -11.24 -9.02
CA SER A 25 6.43 -10.50 -10.24
C SER A 25 5.41 -9.39 -9.99
N SER A 26 4.54 -9.56 -8.99
CA SER A 26 3.53 -8.53 -8.62
C SER A 26 4.15 -7.27 -8.02
N PHE A 27 5.36 -7.36 -7.46
CA PHE A 27 6.06 -6.20 -6.90
C PHE A 27 6.74 -5.36 -7.97
N PHE A 28 7.07 -5.96 -9.13
CA PHE A 28 7.82 -5.33 -10.22
C PHE A 28 6.96 -5.07 -11.46
N ASN A 29 5.63 -5.08 -11.33
CA ASN A 29 4.73 -4.86 -12.46
C ASN A 29 4.69 -3.38 -12.90
N CYS A 30 4.14 -3.08 -14.09
CA CYS A 30 4.24 -1.77 -14.74
C CYS A 30 3.64 -0.59 -13.95
N CYS A 31 2.81 -0.87 -12.94
CA CYS A 31 2.15 0.14 -12.11
C CYS A 31 2.95 0.51 -10.85
N THR A 32 3.90 -0.33 -10.44
CA THR A 32 4.75 -0.15 -9.26
C THR A 32 6.09 0.48 -9.64
N SER A 33 6.52 1.50 -8.90
CA SER A 33 7.87 2.04 -9.08
C SER A 33 8.92 1.07 -8.51
N GLY A 34 10.16 1.16 -8.99
CA GLY A 34 11.27 0.36 -8.46
C GLY A 34 11.43 0.51 -6.94
N SER A 35 11.18 1.70 -6.39
CA SER A 35 11.23 1.94 -4.94
C SER A 35 10.07 1.28 -4.18
N MET A 36 8.86 1.21 -4.76
CA MET A 36 7.73 0.46 -4.17
C MET A 36 8.03 -1.04 -4.11
N ALA A 37 8.63 -1.56 -5.19
CA ALA A 37 9.06 -2.95 -5.28
C ALA A 37 10.14 -3.26 -4.24
N GLU A 38 11.14 -2.39 -4.12
CA GLU A 38 12.26 -2.53 -3.18
C GLU A 38 11.77 -2.54 -1.72
N ILE A 39 10.87 -1.64 -1.34
CA ILE A 39 10.29 -1.63 0.01
C ILE A 39 9.52 -2.92 0.27
N SER A 40 8.71 -3.38 -0.69
CA SER A 40 7.97 -4.63 -0.54
C SER A 40 8.91 -5.83 -0.41
N TRP A 41 10.01 -5.86 -1.16
CA TRP A 41 11.07 -6.86 -1.04
C TRP A 41 11.80 -6.80 0.31
N ARG A 42 12.17 -5.60 0.77
CA ARG A 42 12.84 -5.40 2.06
C ARG A 42 11.92 -5.83 3.21
N PHE A 43 10.63 -5.50 3.13
CA PHE A 43 9.64 -5.96 4.12
C PHE A 43 9.53 -7.49 4.12
N ALA A 44 9.35 -8.11 2.95
CA ALA A 44 9.30 -9.57 2.78
C ALA A 44 10.54 -10.28 3.35
N LYS A 45 11.70 -9.63 3.29
CA LYS A 45 12.97 -10.14 3.84
C LYS A 45 13.21 -9.78 5.32
N ASN A 46 12.27 -9.09 5.97
CA ASN A 46 12.42 -8.51 7.31
C ASN A 46 13.66 -7.58 7.44
N ARG A 47 13.94 -6.80 6.39
CA ARG A 47 15.08 -5.87 6.25
C ARG A 47 14.64 -4.41 6.12
N LEU A 48 13.42 -4.10 6.54
CA LEU A 48 12.85 -2.77 6.36
C LEU A 48 13.30 -1.77 7.43
N ALA A 49 13.42 -2.25 8.68
CA ALA A 49 13.79 -1.47 9.83
C ALA A 49 14.89 -2.20 10.62
N ASP A 50 15.90 -2.72 9.90
CA ASP A 50 17.03 -3.33 10.58
C ASP A 50 17.83 -2.24 11.32
N PRO A 51 18.31 -2.50 12.55
CA PRO A 51 19.05 -1.51 13.33
C PRO A 51 20.24 -0.90 12.58
N THR A 52 20.93 -1.68 11.73
CA THR A 52 22.07 -1.19 10.95
C THR A 52 21.63 -0.17 9.89
N TYR A 53 20.52 -0.39 9.20
CA TYR A 53 19.95 0.57 8.25
C TYR A 53 19.47 1.84 8.95
N LEU A 54 18.77 1.71 10.08
CA LEU A 54 18.30 2.87 10.84
C LEU A 54 19.47 3.73 11.35
N LEU A 55 20.53 3.08 11.88
CA LEU A 55 21.75 3.77 12.28
C LEU A 55 22.43 4.47 11.10
N LYS A 56 22.56 3.80 9.93
CA LYS A 56 23.09 4.42 8.70
C LYS A 56 22.25 5.60 8.21
N ALA A 57 20.94 5.56 8.46
CA ALA A 57 20.02 6.64 8.13
C ALA A 57 20.00 7.78 9.18
N ASN A 58 20.89 7.72 10.18
CA ASN A 58 20.95 8.64 11.32
C ASN A 58 19.66 8.71 12.13
N ILE A 59 18.92 7.59 12.20
CA ILE A 59 17.70 7.45 12.99
C ILE A 59 18.09 6.78 14.32
N ARG A 60 17.63 7.37 15.43
CA ARG A 60 17.84 6.80 16.76
C ARG A 60 17.10 5.46 16.86
N VAL A 61 17.85 4.38 17.06
CA VAL A 61 17.26 3.06 17.31
C VAL A 61 16.80 3.00 18.75
N THR A 62 15.49 2.89 18.96
CA THR A 62 14.86 2.65 20.26
C THR A 62 14.04 1.36 20.21
N GLU A 63 13.83 0.73 21.36
CA GLU A 63 12.92 -0.42 21.46
C GLU A 63 11.48 -0.02 21.12
N ASN A 64 11.11 1.21 21.48
CA ASN A 64 9.80 1.78 21.21
C ASN A 64 9.68 2.35 19.80
N CYS A 65 8.49 2.20 19.19
CA CYS A 65 8.13 2.94 17.99
C CYS A 65 8.14 4.43 18.30
N GLN A 66 8.99 5.19 17.62
CA GLN A 66 9.13 6.63 17.85
C GLN A 66 7.94 7.47 17.32
N VAL A 67 6.90 6.81 16.79
CA VAL A 67 5.72 7.49 16.25
C VAL A 67 4.46 7.20 17.07
N CYS A 68 4.32 5.99 17.62
CA CYS A 68 3.17 5.61 18.44
C CYS A 68 3.52 5.08 19.84
N GLU A 69 4.79 5.19 20.23
CA GLU A 69 5.35 4.90 21.56
C GLU A 69 5.20 3.46 22.07
N LYS A 70 4.66 2.53 21.27
CA LYS A 70 4.56 1.11 21.62
C LYS A 70 5.92 0.41 21.63
N ILE A 71 6.06 -0.60 22.49
CA ILE A 71 7.30 -1.31 22.90
C ILE A 71 8.01 -2.09 21.76
N THR A 72 7.58 -2.00 20.50
CA THR A 72 8.21 -2.72 19.38
C THR A 72 8.33 -1.86 18.14
N ALA A 73 9.54 -1.36 17.86
CA ALA A 73 9.91 -0.70 16.60
C ALA A 73 10.50 -1.69 15.58
N ASN A 74 9.74 -2.70 15.18
CA ASN A 74 10.14 -3.61 14.09
C ASN A 74 9.32 -3.34 12.80
N ALA A 75 9.79 -3.89 11.68
CA ALA A 75 9.15 -3.71 10.38
C ALA A 75 7.66 -4.12 10.39
N TRP A 76 7.34 -5.20 11.10
CA TRP A 76 5.97 -5.69 11.26
C TRP A 76 5.08 -4.66 11.96
N HIS A 77 5.55 -4.12 13.08
CA HIS A 77 4.84 -3.07 13.80
C HIS A 77 4.63 -1.84 12.91
N MET A 78 5.70 -1.33 12.29
CA MET A 78 5.63 -0.12 11.48
C MET A 78 4.64 -0.24 10.33
N ILE A 79 4.63 -1.37 9.61
CA ILE A 79 3.82 -1.52 8.41
C ILE A 79 2.42 -2.07 8.70
N ILE A 80 2.23 -2.89 9.73
CA ILE A 80 0.97 -3.63 9.94
C ILE A 80 0.24 -3.21 11.21
N GLU A 81 0.95 -3.01 12.32
CA GLU A 81 0.30 -2.87 13.63
C GLU A 81 0.21 -1.43 14.13
N CYS A 82 1.05 -0.54 13.60
CA CYS A 82 1.08 0.87 13.94
C CYS A 82 -0.32 1.48 13.73
N PRO A 83 -0.88 2.23 14.69
CA PRO A 83 -2.21 2.85 14.54
C PRO A 83 -2.34 3.67 13.26
N LEU A 84 -1.30 4.41 12.89
CA LEU A 84 -1.25 5.20 11.64
C LEU A 84 -1.27 4.33 10.38
N ALA A 85 -0.60 3.17 10.41
CA ALA A 85 -0.63 2.22 9.31
C ALA A 85 -2.04 1.62 9.13
N LYS A 86 -2.75 1.38 10.24
CA LYS A 86 -4.12 0.83 10.21
C LYS A 86 -5.11 1.75 9.50
N GLU A 87 -4.94 3.06 9.58
CA GLU A 87 -5.78 4.02 8.84
C GLU A 87 -5.70 3.79 7.33
N ILE A 88 -4.47 3.59 6.82
CA ILE A 88 -4.22 3.33 5.41
C ILE A 88 -4.74 1.95 5.00
N TRP A 89 -4.49 0.92 5.83
CA TRP A 89 -5.00 -0.42 5.54
C TRP A 89 -6.52 -0.47 5.53
N GLY A 90 -7.20 0.29 6.40
CA GLY A 90 -8.66 0.41 6.40
C GLY A 90 -9.19 0.91 5.04
N LEU A 91 -8.54 1.90 4.44
CA LEU A 91 -8.88 2.38 3.09
C LEU A 91 -8.65 1.29 2.04
N VAL A 92 -7.46 0.68 2.02
CA VAL A 92 -7.10 -0.30 0.99
C VAL A 92 -7.99 -1.54 1.06
N ILE A 93 -8.33 -2.01 2.26
CA ILE A 93 -9.24 -3.14 2.46
C ILE A 93 -10.64 -2.81 1.94
N ALA A 94 -11.15 -1.60 2.24
CA ALA A 94 -12.45 -1.16 1.75
C ALA A 94 -12.47 -1.05 0.21
N TRP A 95 -11.43 -0.47 -0.40
CA TRP A 95 -11.33 -0.39 -1.86
C TRP A 95 -11.21 -1.78 -2.50
N ALA A 96 -10.39 -2.67 -1.92
CA ALA A 96 -10.21 -4.02 -2.42
C ALA A 96 -11.51 -4.82 -2.42
N SER A 97 -12.29 -4.71 -1.33
CA SER A 97 -13.59 -5.38 -1.23
C SER A 97 -14.57 -4.92 -2.31
N ASN A 98 -14.55 -3.64 -2.68
CA ASN A 98 -15.41 -3.11 -3.74
C ASN A 98 -14.90 -3.50 -5.15
N ILE A 99 -13.58 -3.44 -5.38
CA ILE A 99 -12.95 -3.80 -6.66
C ILE A 99 -13.17 -5.28 -6.99
N TRP A 100 -13.06 -6.18 -6.00
CA TRP A 100 -13.31 -7.61 -6.19
C TRP A 100 -14.77 -8.04 -5.94
N GLN A 101 -15.69 -7.10 -5.71
CA GLN A 101 -17.11 -7.40 -5.51
C GLN A 101 -17.36 -8.42 -4.37
N GLY A 102 -16.69 -8.23 -3.23
CA GLY A 102 -16.95 -8.99 -2.00
C GLY A 102 -15.82 -9.93 -1.55
N ARG A 103 -14.78 -10.18 -2.36
CA ARG A 103 -13.56 -10.85 -1.85
C ARG A 103 -12.85 -9.91 -0.87
N ARG A 104 -12.55 -10.42 0.33
CA ARG A 104 -11.78 -9.66 1.33
C ARG A 104 -10.28 -9.79 1.07
N LEU A 105 -9.57 -8.69 1.23
CA LEU A 105 -8.12 -8.67 1.21
C LEU A 105 -7.59 -9.40 2.46
N SER A 106 -6.83 -10.47 2.25
CA SER A 106 -6.13 -11.14 3.35
C SER A 106 -4.81 -10.44 3.67
N LEU A 107 -4.23 -10.76 4.83
CA LEU A 107 -2.92 -10.25 5.21
C LEU A 107 -1.84 -10.78 4.27
N VAL A 108 -1.97 -12.04 3.85
CA VAL A 108 -1.07 -12.63 2.85
C VAL A 108 -1.15 -11.86 1.54
N ASP A 109 -2.34 -11.54 1.03
CA ASP A 109 -2.51 -10.74 -0.19
C ASP A 109 -1.84 -9.36 -0.06
N ALA A 110 -2.03 -8.67 1.07
CA ALA A 110 -1.46 -7.36 1.33
C ALA A 110 0.09 -7.39 1.37
N LEU A 111 0.67 -8.46 1.91
CA LEU A 111 2.11 -8.60 2.10
C LEU A 111 2.80 -9.17 0.88
N CYS A 112 2.34 -10.33 0.39
CA CYS A 112 2.93 -11.10 -0.70
C CYS A 112 2.52 -10.63 -2.09
N GLY A 113 1.48 -9.81 -2.19
CA GLY A 113 0.80 -9.56 -3.44
C GLY A 113 -0.11 -10.71 -3.85
N VAL A 114 -1.05 -10.39 -4.73
CA VAL A 114 -2.02 -11.31 -5.31
C VAL A 114 -1.48 -11.83 -6.64
N LYS A 115 -1.81 -13.08 -6.98
CA LYS A 115 -1.55 -13.61 -8.32
C LYS A 115 -2.38 -12.82 -9.34
N GLU A 116 -1.72 -12.22 -10.31
CA GLU A 116 -2.35 -11.34 -11.30
C GLU A 116 -3.04 -12.14 -12.39
N ASN A 117 -4.34 -12.42 -12.21
CA ASN A 117 -5.13 -13.12 -13.22
C ASN A 117 -6.01 -12.15 -14.03
N ASN A 118 -6.30 -10.98 -13.48
CA ASN A 118 -7.17 -9.97 -14.09
C ASN A 118 -6.72 -8.54 -13.72
N ARG A 119 -7.40 -7.54 -14.30
CA ARG A 119 -7.10 -6.11 -14.05
C ARG A 119 -7.36 -5.69 -12.60
N SER A 120 -8.35 -6.28 -11.94
CA SER A 120 -8.64 -6.02 -10.53
C SER A 120 -7.45 -6.42 -9.65
N ASP A 121 -6.87 -7.61 -9.88
CA ASP A 121 -5.71 -8.10 -9.13
C ASP A 121 -4.50 -7.17 -9.29
N ILE A 122 -4.24 -6.68 -10.51
CA ILE A 122 -3.16 -5.72 -10.79
C ILE A 122 -3.37 -4.41 -10.02
N LEU A 123 -4.60 -3.89 -10.02
CA LEU A 123 -4.94 -2.67 -9.28
C LEU A 123 -4.79 -2.87 -7.76
N ILE A 124 -5.18 -4.03 -7.22
CA ILE A 124 -4.98 -4.33 -5.79
C ILE A 124 -3.49 -4.43 -5.44
N ASN A 125 -2.68 -5.07 -6.28
CA ASN A 125 -1.23 -5.10 -6.07
C ASN A 125 -0.63 -3.70 -6.08
N PHE A 126 -1.07 -2.83 -6.97
CA PHE A 126 -0.67 -1.42 -6.94
C PHE A 126 -1.06 -0.74 -5.62
N LEU A 127 -2.31 -0.85 -5.17
CA LEU A 127 -2.79 -0.20 -3.96
C LEU A 127 -2.07 -0.70 -2.69
N THR A 128 -1.86 -2.01 -2.59
CA THR A 128 -1.15 -2.61 -1.44
C THR A 128 0.33 -2.24 -1.42
N ASN A 129 1.01 -2.24 -2.57
CA ASN A 129 2.40 -1.80 -2.67
C ASN A 129 2.56 -0.29 -2.42
N SER A 130 1.63 0.52 -2.92
CA SER A 130 1.57 1.96 -2.65
C SER A 130 1.39 2.26 -1.16
N ALA A 131 0.49 1.53 -0.48
CA ALA A 131 0.29 1.66 0.96
C ALA A 131 1.54 1.31 1.75
N LYS A 132 2.17 0.16 1.50
CA LYS A 132 3.43 -0.24 2.16
C LYS A 132 4.52 0.82 1.98
N PHE A 133 4.70 1.29 0.74
CA PHE A 133 5.66 2.33 0.42
C PHE A 133 5.37 3.63 1.17
N TYR A 134 4.12 4.11 1.11
CA TYR A 134 3.72 5.36 1.71
C TYR A 134 3.87 5.33 3.24
N ILE A 135 3.34 4.29 3.90
CA ILE A 135 3.46 4.09 5.35
C ILE A 135 4.93 4.12 5.76
N TYR A 136 5.78 3.34 5.10
CA TYR A 136 7.21 3.29 5.42
C TYR A 136 7.86 4.67 5.31
N VAL A 137 7.69 5.34 4.17
CA VAL A 137 8.33 6.65 3.93
C VAL A 137 7.86 7.68 4.95
N GLN A 138 6.57 7.73 5.27
CA GLN A 138 6.05 8.67 6.25
C GLN A 138 6.57 8.39 7.65
N LEU A 139 6.57 7.13 8.09
CA LEU A 139 7.11 6.78 9.41
C LEU A 139 8.60 7.05 9.50
N ILE A 140 9.39 6.69 8.50
CA ILE A 140 10.84 6.97 8.47
C ILE A 140 11.10 8.48 8.49
N THR A 141 10.33 9.25 7.74
CA THR A 141 10.45 10.72 7.72
C THR A 141 10.09 11.32 9.07
N ALA A 142 9.03 10.83 9.69
CA ALA A 142 8.60 11.24 11.02
C ALA A 142 9.69 10.97 12.06
N MET A 143 10.26 9.76 12.05
CA MET A 143 11.36 9.37 12.95
C MET A 143 12.63 10.20 12.74
N LYS A 144 12.98 10.53 11.48
CA LYS A 144 14.13 11.39 11.17
C LYS A 144 13.97 12.82 11.67
N ASN A 145 12.74 13.34 11.60
CA ASN A 145 12.43 14.72 11.92
C ASN A 145 11.88 14.90 13.35
N ASP A 146 11.80 13.82 14.13
CA ASP A 146 11.19 13.79 15.46
C ASP A 146 9.76 14.33 15.48
N THR A 147 8.96 13.95 14.47
CA THR A 147 7.56 14.37 14.34
C THR A 147 6.59 13.23 14.63
N HIS A 148 5.40 13.60 15.12
CA HIS A 148 4.35 12.67 15.51
C HIS A 148 3.09 12.94 14.66
N PRO A 149 3.03 12.43 13.41
CA PRO A 149 1.85 12.61 12.57
C PRO A 149 0.62 12.03 13.26
N THR A 150 -0.48 12.79 13.24
CA THR A 150 -1.76 12.38 13.84
C THR A 150 -2.60 11.52 12.90
N SER A 151 -2.36 11.62 11.58
CA SER A 151 -2.99 10.78 10.56
C SER A 151 -2.11 10.71 9.31
N LEU A 152 -2.21 9.59 8.59
CA LEU A 152 -1.57 9.41 7.28
C LEU A 152 -2.58 9.48 6.12
N ARG A 153 -3.87 9.53 6.43
CA ARG A 153 -4.98 9.32 5.50
C ARG A 153 -4.96 10.30 4.33
N ASP A 154 -4.98 11.60 4.61
CA ASP A 154 -5.15 12.63 3.58
C ASP A 154 -3.98 12.68 2.60
N GLY A 155 -2.77 12.51 3.12
CA GLY A 155 -1.57 12.47 2.31
C GLY A 155 -1.55 11.24 1.38
N TYR A 156 -2.03 10.09 1.86
CA TYR A 156 -2.18 8.89 1.02
C TYR A 156 -3.23 9.10 -0.08
N LEU A 157 -4.42 9.62 0.27
CA LEU A 157 -5.48 9.93 -0.69
C LEU A 157 -5.00 10.89 -1.77
N LYS A 158 -4.32 11.97 -1.37
CA LYS A 158 -3.71 12.94 -2.29
C LYS A 158 -2.70 12.26 -3.23
N GLY A 159 -1.88 11.35 -2.71
CA GLY A 159 -0.94 10.56 -3.50
C GLY A 159 -1.62 9.71 -4.57
N ILE A 160 -2.68 8.99 -4.21
CA ILE A 160 -3.46 8.17 -5.14
C ILE A 160 -4.15 9.04 -6.20
N LYS A 161 -4.84 10.12 -5.82
CA LYS A 161 -5.45 11.08 -6.76
C LYS A 161 -4.43 11.64 -7.74
N SER A 162 -3.26 12.04 -7.24
CA SER A 162 -2.19 12.59 -8.08
C SER A 162 -1.70 11.58 -9.11
N LYS A 163 -1.51 10.31 -8.70
CA LYS A 163 -1.11 9.23 -9.62
C LYS A 163 -2.16 8.98 -10.70
N ILE A 164 -3.45 8.98 -10.33
CA ILE A 164 -4.55 8.83 -11.28
C ILE A 164 -4.57 9.99 -12.28
N LEU A 165 -4.47 11.24 -11.82
CA LEU A 165 -4.45 12.42 -12.69
C LEU A 165 -3.30 12.42 -13.70
N ILE A 166 -2.09 12.07 -13.25
CA ILE A 166 -0.91 11.96 -14.12
C ILE A 166 -1.17 10.88 -15.19
N THR A 167 -1.66 9.73 -14.77
CA THR A 167 -1.91 8.59 -15.68
C THR A 167 -3.05 8.89 -16.66
N PHE A 168 -4.11 9.56 -16.20
CA PHE A 168 -5.21 10.03 -17.02
C PHE A 168 -4.74 11.01 -18.09
N SER A 169 -3.99 12.03 -17.69
CA SER A 169 -3.46 13.05 -18.61
C SER A 169 -2.58 12.44 -19.70
N TRP A 170 -1.72 11.48 -19.33
CA TRP A 170 -0.88 10.75 -20.27
C TRP A 170 -1.71 9.92 -21.27
N HIS A 171 -2.67 9.12 -20.80
CA HIS A 171 -3.51 8.31 -21.68
C HIS A 171 -4.40 9.17 -22.59
N LYS A 172 -4.92 10.29 -22.09
CA LYS A 172 -5.69 11.27 -22.87
C LYS A 172 -4.84 11.86 -24.00
N GLY A 173 -3.60 12.26 -23.71
CA GLY A 173 -2.67 12.77 -24.73
C GLY A 173 -2.26 11.72 -25.76
N MET A 174 -2.21 10.45 -25.38
CA MET A 174 -1.85 9.33 -26.26
C MET A 174 -3.04 8.73 -27.03
N ASN A 175 -4.26 9.26 -26.85
CA ASN A 175 -5.50 8.69 -27.37
C ASN A 175 -5.71 7.20 -26.97
N LYS A 176 -5.34 6.84 -25.74
CA LYS A 176 -5.44 5.47 -25.17
C LYS A 176 -6.40 5.42 -23.98
N MET A 177 -7.55 6.06 -24.10
CA MET A 177 -8.49 6.20 -22.99
C MET A 177 -9.09 4.87 -22.52
N ASP A 178 -9.22 3.89 -23.41
CA ASP A 178 -9.75 2.57 -23.03
C ASP A 178 -8.78 1.84 -22.09
N SER A 179 -7.47 1.90 -22.35
CA SER A 179 -6.47 1.36 -21.41
C SER A 179 -6.51 2.04 -20.04
N PHE A 180 -6.77 3.35 -19.99
CA PHE A 180 -6.94 4.03 -18.70
C PHE A 180 -8.16 3.50 -17.94
N LYS A 181 -9.30 3.38 -18.63
CA LYS A 181 -10.55 2.89 -18.02
C LYS A 181 -10.40 1.45 -17.51
N ASP A 182 -9.80 0.58 -18.31
CA ASP A 182 -9.55 -0.82 -17.95
C ASP A 182 -8.67 -0.97 -16.71
N GLN A 183 -7.77 -0.01 -16.48
CA GLN A 183 -6.84 -0.03 -15.37
C GLN A 183 -7.40 0.63 -14.09
N TRP A 184 -8.06 1.78 -14.21
CA TRP A 184 -8.40 2.64 -13.07
C TRP A 184 -9.89 2.75 -12.77
N CYS A 185 -10.76 2.48 -13.74
CA CYS A 185 -12.21 2.63 -13.59
C CYS A 185 -12.92 1.35 -13.17
N ILE A 186 -12.18 0.40 -12.58
CA ILE A 186 -12.71 -0.90 -12.17
C ILE A 186 -13.76 -0.70 -11.07
N GLY A 187 -15.01 -1.06 -11.41
CA GLY A 187 -16.16 -0.91 -10.52
C GLY A 187 -16.46 0.53 -10.09
N GLU A 188 -15.92 1.53 -10.81
CA GLU A 188 -16.01 2.96 -10.46
C GLU A 188 -15.55 3.29 -9.03
N VAL A 189 -14.74 2.41 -8.43
CA VAL A 189 -14.36 2.51 -7.01
C VAL A 189 -13.49 3.73 -6.79
N LEU A 190 -12.40 3.87 -7.55
CA LEU A 190 -11.48 5.00 -7.41
C LEU A 190 -11.87 6.18 -8.31
N CYS A 191 -12.27 5.90 -9.55
CA CYS A 191 -12.68 6.93 -10.50
C CYS A 191 -13.50 6.35 -11.65
N SER A 192 -14.16 7.22 -12.41
CA SER A 192 -14.80 6.91 -13.70
C SER A 192 -14.50 8.02 -14.71
N VAL A 193 -14.75 7.76 -16.00
CA VAL A 193 -14.64 8.78 -17.06
C VAL A 193 -16.01 8.96 -17.69
N ASN A 194 -16.53 10.18 -17.65
CA ASN A 194 -17.86 10.48 -18.19
C ASN A 194 -17.87 10.46 -19.73
N ARG A 195 -19.06 10.61 -20.33
CA ARG A 195 -19.23 10.67 -21.80
C ARG A 195 -18.49 11.85 -22.45
N GLY A 196 -18.25 12.93 -21.70
CA GLY A 196 -17.47 14.09 -22.14
C GLY A 196 -15.95 13.88 -22.08
N GLY A 197 -15.47 12.71 -21.63
CA GLY A 197 -14.05 12.44 -21.48
C GLY A 197 -13.41 13.14 -20.28
N GLU A 198 -14.20 13.44 -19.25
CA GLU A 198 -13.74 14.05 -18.00
C GLU A 198 -13.67 13.00 -16.89
N LEU A 199 -12.66 13.12 -16.04
CA LEU A 199 -12.45 12.26 -14.88
C LEU A 199 -13.42 12.64 -13.76
N LYS A 200 -14.06 11.64 -13.17
CA LYS A 200 -14.84 11.76 -11.93
C LYS A 200 -14.24 10.88 -10.86
N TRP A 201 -14.18 11.38 -9.63
CA TRP A 201 -13.72 10.59 -8.49
C TRP A 201 -14.81 9.64 -8.01
N GLY A 202 -14.41 8.45 -7.59
CA GLY A 202 -15.30 7.53 -6.90
C GLY A 202 -15.52 8.02 -5.47
N GLY A 203 -16.70 7.74 -4.91
CA GLY A 203 -17.11 8.28 -3.60
C GLY A 203 -16.16 7.92 -2.44
N VAL A 204 -15.34 6.88 -2.59
CA VAL A 204 -14.33 6.50 -1.59
C VAL A 204 -13.09 7.40 -1.57
N LEU A 205 -12.89 8.23 -2.61
CA LEU A 205 -11.81 9.21 -2.71
C LEU A 205 -12.29 10.64 -2.40
N ASP A 206 -13.59 10.88 -2.30
CA ASP A 206 -14.17 12.21 -1.99
C ASP A 206 -14.44 12.42 -0.48
N LEU A 207 -13.94 11.51 0.37
CA LEU A 207 -14.01 11.56 1.84
C LEU A 207 -12.73 12.07 2.48
#